data_AF-A0A2U1NW62-F1
#
_entry.id   AF-A0A2U1NW62-F1
#
_cell.length_a   1.000
_cell.length_b   1.000
_cell.length_c   1.000
_cell.angle_alpha   90.00
_cell.angle_beta   90.00
_cell.angle_gamma   90.00
#
_symmetry.space_group_name_H-M   'P 1'
#
loop_
_entity.id
_entity.type
_entity.pdbx_description
1 polymer ?
#
loop_
_entity_poly.entity_id
_entity_poly.type
_entity_poly.pdbx_seq_one_letter_code
_entity_poly.pdbx_strand_id
1 'polypeptide(L)'
;MANIIGCKVGRLPFDYLGIKVGANMSRIANWSGVLETIKGRLQSWKSNLLSIGGRLTLIKSVLSSLPVYYLSLYKAPVAVIEAIEKMMRHFLWCGSKEGRGLHWVSWEIVTKPKKVGGLGISKIEDVNSALLAK
;
A
#
# COMPACT_ATOMS: atom_id res chain seq x y z
N MET A 1 -25.73 -18.46 21.49
CA MET A 1 -24.58 -18.39 22.43
C MET A 1 -24.29 -16.97 22.91
N ALA A 2 -24.14 -15.96 22.05
CA ALA A 2 -23.87 -14.56 22.47
C ALA A 2 -24.86 -14.01 23.52
N ASN A 3 -26.16 -14.32 23.38
CA ASN A 3 -27.20 -13.88 24.31
C ASN A 3 -27.10 -14.55 25.70
N ILE A 4 -26.41 -15.68 25.81
CA ILE A 4 -26.19 -16.41 27.08
C ILE A 4 -25.08 -15.75 27.90
N ILE A 5 -24.11 -15.12 27.22
CA ILE A 5 -22.95 -14.45 27.84
C ILE A 5 -23.17 -12.92 27.97
N GLY A 6 -24.36 -12.42 27.64
CA GLY A 6 -24.68 -10.99 27.67
C GLY A 6 -23.98 -10.15 26.59
N CYS A 7 -23.38 -10.77 25.58
CA CYS A 7 -22.67 -10.06 24.51
C CYS A 7 -23.63 -9.62 23.39
N LYS A 8 -23.45 -8.39 22.91
CA LYS A 8 -24.12 -7.90 21.69
C LYS A 8 -23.56 -8.61 20.45
N VAL A 9 -24.44 -9.08 19.58
CA VAL A 9 -24.05 -9.68 18.30
C VAL A 9 -23.60 -8.58 17.34
N GLY A 10 -22.34 -8.65 16.88
CA GLY A 10 -21.81 -7.74 15.86
C GLY A 10 -22.50 -7.94 14.51
N ARG A 11 -22.58 -6.88 13.71
CA ARG A 11 -23.12 -6.92 12.34
C ARG A 11 -22.02 -6.69 11.33
N LEU A 12 -22.01 -7.48 10.27
CA LEU A 12 -21.12 -7.27 9.13
C LEU A 12 -21.80 -6.34 8.11
N PRO A 13 -21.03 -5.51 7.37
CA PRO A 13 -19.58 -5.30 7.51
C PRO A 13 -19.24 -4.28 8.61
N PHE A 14 -18.09 -4.43 9.27
CA PHE A 14 -17.56 -3.46 10.24
C PHE A 14 -16.08 -3.15 9.97
N ASP A 15 -15.60 -2.02 10.46
CA ASP A 15 -14.20 -1.60 10.31
C ASP A 15 -13.33 -2.19 11.43
N TYR A 16 -12.24 -2.85 11.05
CA TYR A 16 -11.26 -3.40 11.98
C TYR A 16 -9.86 -3.18 11.45
N LEU A 17 -8.99 -2.56 12.25
CA LEU A 17 -7.60 -2.26 11.88
C LEU A 17 -7.47 -1.58 10.50
N GLY A 18 -8.43 -0.71 10.14
CA GLY A 18 -8.43 0.03 8.88
C GLY A 18 -8.99 -0.73 7.66
N ILE A 19 -9.56 -1.92 7.84
CA ILE A 19 -10.23 -2.67 6.76
C ILE A 19 -11.69 -3.00 7.09
N LYS A 20 -12.54 -2.98 6.06
CA LYS A 20 -13.95 -3.41 6.13
C LYS A 20 -14.03 -4.94 6.18
N VAL A 21 -14.16 -5.50 7.36
CA VAL A 21 -14.36 -6.95 7.55
C VAL A 21 -15.77 -7.32 7.14
N GLY A 22 -15.89 -8.36 6.31
CA GLY A 22 -17.16 -8.82 5.73
C GLY A 22 -17.61 -8.05 4.48
N ALA A 23 -16.84 -7.07 4.02
CA ALA A 23 -17.06 -6.44 2.73
C ALA A 23 -16.39 -7.24 1.61
N ASN A 24 -16.91 -7.11 0.38
CA ASN A 24 -16.31 -7.76 -0.78
C ASN A 24 -15.06 -6.98 -1.24
N MET A 25 -13.88 -7.43 -0.81
CA MET A 25 -12.60 -6.81 -1.16
C MET A 25 -12.16 -7.04 -2.62
N SER A 26 -12.95 -7.72 -3.47
CA SER A 26 -12.73 -7.66 -4.92
C SER A 26 -13.17 -6.32 -5.52
N ARG A 27 -14.00 -5.54 -4.81
CA ARG A 27 -14.45 -4.22 -5.25
C ARG A 27 -13.47 -3.14 -4.84
N ILE A 28 -13.02 -2.34 -5.81
CA ILE A 28 -12.11 -1.20 -5.61
C ILE A 28 -12.61 -0.23 -4.53
N ALA A 29 -13.93 0.03 -4.48
CA ALA A 29 -14.54 0.95 -3.53
C ALA A 29 -14.25 0.61 -2.05
N ASN A 30 -14.05 -0.68 -1.73
CA ASN A 30 -13.79 -1.12 -0.36
C ASN A 30 -12.32 -0.95 0.06
N TRP A 31 -11.43 -0.56 -0.87
CA TRP A 31 -10.02 -0.28 -0.61
C TRP A 31 -9.75 1.20 -0.31
N SER A 32 -10.75 2.08 -0.36
CA SER A 32 -10.58 3.52 -0.14
C SER A 32 -9.86 3.84 1.17
N GLY A 33 -10.30 3.25 2.28
CA GLY A 33 -9.67 3.46 3.59
C GLY A 33 -8.20 3.01 3.65
N VAL A 34 -7.85 1.93 2.95
CA VAL A 34 -6.46 1.46 2.84
C VAL A 34 -5.62 2.46 2.04
N LEU A 35 -6.13 2.91 0.90
CA LEU A 35 -5.47 3.92 0.06
C LEU A 35 -5.28 5.25 0.80
N GLU A 36 -6.28 5.70 1.54
CA GLU A 36 -6.20 6.92 2.36
C GLU A 36 -5.18 6.78 3.49
N THR A 37 -5.12 5.61 4.14
CA THR A 37 -4.11 5.33 5.18
C THR A 37 -2.70 5.40 4.61
N ILE A 38 -2.46 4.77 3.45
CA ILE A 38 -1.16 4.81 2.76
C ILE A 38 -0.81 6.25 2.36
N LYS A 39 -1.77 6.97 1.77
CA LYS A 39 -1.60 8.36 1.35
C LYS A 39 -1.27 9.27 2.54
N GLY A 40 -2.01 9.16 3.65
CA GLY A 40 -1.77 9.94 4.85
C GLY A 40 -0.38 9.70 5.44
N ARG A 41 0.12 8.46 5.41
CA ARG A 41 1.49 8.13 5.83
C ARG A 41 2.54 8.78 4.93
N LEU A 42 2.36 8.68 3.61
CA LEU A 42 3.26 9.30 2.63
C LEU A 42 3.30 10.83 2.77
N GLN A 43 2.14 11.46 2.98
CA GLN A 43 2.02 12.91 3.16
C GLN A 43 2.58 13.41 4.50
N SER A 44 2.44 12.60 5.57
CA SER A 44 2.98 12.93 6.90
C SER A 44 4.50 13.05 6.89
N TRP A 45 5.20 12.34 5.99
CA TRP A 45 6.62 12.50 5.85
C TRP A 45 6.95 13.81 5.14
N LYS A 46 7.81 14.62 5.77
CA LYS A 46 8.44 15.78 5.13
C LYS A 46 9.42 15.33 4.05
N SER A 47 8.92 14.76 2.97
CA SER A 47 9.73 14.19 1.89
C SER A 47 10.67 15.22 1.25
N ASN A 48 10.32 16.50 1.35
CA ASN A 48 11.12 17.63 0.85
C ASN A 48 12.42 17.81 1.63
N LEU A 49 12.52 17.24 2.84
CA LEU A 49 13.73 17.20 3.66
C LEU A 49 14.55 15.91 3.43
N LEU A 50 14.04 14.98 2.60
CA LEU A 50 14.65 13.67 2.42
C LEU A 50 15.33 13.57 1.06
N SER A 51 16.56 13.04 1.09
CA SER A 51 17.26 12.63 -0.13
C SER A 51 16.47 11.56 -0.88
N ILE A 52 16.77 11.36 -2.16
CA ILE A 52 16.16 10.29 -2.96
C ILE A 52 16.38 8.91 -2.32
N GLY A 53 17.56 8.69 -1.72
CA GLY A 53 17.88 7.48 -0.97
C GLY A 53 17.06 7.34 0.31
N GLY A 54 16.85 8.43 1.06
CA GLY A 54 15.98 8.42 2.24
C GLY A 54 14.52 8.11 1.89
N ARG A 55 14.00 8.68 0.80
CA ARG A 55 12.66 8.38 0.28
C ARG A 55 12.54 6.91 -0.15
N LEU A 56 13.55 6.38 -0.84
CA LEU A 56 13.60 4.96 -1.21
C LEU A 56 13.60 4.04 0.01
N THR A 57 14.38 4.37 1.05
CA THR A 57 14.41 3.60 2.30
C THR A 57 13.06 3.60 3.00
N LEU A 58 12.38 4.76 3.08
CA LEU A 58 11.03 4.83 3.64
C LEU A 58 10.01 4.04 2.84
N ILE A 59 10.10 4.09 1.50
CA ILE A 59 9.27 3.25 0.64
C ILE A 59 9.46 1.78 1.01
N LYS A 60 10.71 1.34 1.12
CA LYS A 60 11.01 -0.06 1.46
C LYS A 60 10.58 -0.45 2.86
N SER A 61 10.77 0.40 3.87
CA SER A 61 10.42 0.03 5.25
C SER A 61 8.91 0.06 5.50
N VAL A 62 8.19 1.00 4.87
CA VAL A 62 6.78 1.23 5.18
C VAL A 62 5.86 0.57 4.18
N LEU A 63 6.12 0.64 2.88
CA LEU A 63 5.26 -0.07 1.91
C LEU A 63 5.51 -1.58 1.88
N SER A 64 6.61 -2.06 2.45
CA SER A 64 6.77 -3.50 2.70
C SER A 64 6.12 -3.96 4.00
N SER A 65 5.58 -3.08 4.85
CA SER A 65 4.99 -3.48 6.15
C SER A 65 3.52 -3.11 6.28
N LEU A 66 3.12 -1.92 5.84
CA LEU A 66 1.78 -1.38 6.00
C LEU A 66 0.73 -2.01 5.05
N PRO A 67 1.02 -2.18 3.74
CA PRO A 67 0.16 -2.90 2.82
C PRO A 67 0.17 -4.42 3.05
N VAL A 68 1.24 -4.97 3.64
CA VAL A 68 1.42 -6.43 3.75
C VAL A 68 0.32 -7.10 4.57
N TYR A 69 -0.19 -6.46 5.62
CA TYR A 69 -1.35 -6.96 6.36
C TYR A 69 -2.59 -7.09 5.46
N TYR A 70 -2.88 -6.05 4.66
CA TYR A 70 -4.05 -6.06 3.78
C TYR A 70 -3.90 -7.03 2.60
N LEU A 71 -2.70 -7.08 2.02
CA LEU A 71 -2.35 -7.95 0.90
C LEU A 71 -2.20 -9.42 1.31
N SER A 72 -1.98 -9.74 2.59
CA SER A 72 -1.99 -11.14 3.03
C SER A 72 -3.40 -11.69 3.23
N LEU A 73 -4.41 -10.82 3.39
CA LEU A 73 -5.79 -11.24 3.63
C LEU A 73 -6.60 -11.35 2.34
N TYR A 74 -6.35 -10.48 1.36
CA TYR A 74 -7.16 -10.37 0.16
C TYR A 74 -6.32 -10.21 -1.09
N LYS A 75 -6.84 -10.73 -2.22
CA LYS A 75 -6.32 -10.40 -3.55
C LYS A 75 -6.74 -8.99 -3.91
N ALA A 76 -5.77 -8.09 -4.02
CA ALA A 76 -6.02 -6.71 -4.39
C ALA A 76 -6.38 -6.61 -5.88
N PRO A 77 -7.42 -5.85 -6.25
CA PRO A 77 -7.69 -5.51 -7.64
C PRO A 77 -6.51 -4.78 -8.25
N VAL A 78 -6.23 -5.02 -9.54
CA VAL A 78 -5.12 -4.40 -10.28
C VAL A 78 -5.14 -2.87 -10.15
N ALA A 79 -6.31 -2.24 -10.27
CA ALA A 79 -6.44 -0.79 -10.12
C ALA A 79 -6.00 -0.26 -8.74
N VAL A 80 -6.16 -1.06 -7.68
CA VAL A 80 -5.70 -0.69 -6.32
C VAL A 80 -4.19 -0.81 -6.24
N ILE A 81 -3.62 -1.87 -6.81
CA ILE A 81 -2.17 -2.07 -6.91
C ILE A 81 -1.54 -0.89 -7.66
N GLU A 82 -2.06 -0.55 -8.83
CA GLU A 82 -1.61 0.59 -9.64
C GLU A 82 -1.74 1.92 -8.89
N ALA A 83 -2.82 2.13 -8.14
CA ALA A 83 -3.01 3.32 -7.32
C ALA A 83 -1.92 3.44 -6.24
N ILE A 84 -1.58 2.34 -5.55
CA ILE A 84 -0.51 2.33 -4.55
C ILE A 84 0.83 2.61 -5.23
N GLU A 85 1.16 1.90 -6.30
CA GLU A 85 2.43 2.10 -7.03
C GLU A 85 2.57 3.53 -7.57
N LYS A 86 1.48 4.15 -8.03
CA LYS A 86 1.45 5.55 -8.44
C LYS A 86 1.80 6.50 -7.29
N MET A 87 1.28 6.26 -6.09
CA MET A 87 1.62 7.05 -4.90
C MET A 87 3.10 6.87 -4.51
N MET A 88 3.62 5.64 -4.56
CA MET A 88 5.04 5.35 -4.29
C MET A 88 5.96 6.07 -5.28
N ARG A 89 5.61 5.99 -6.57
CA ARG A 89 6.34 6.65 -7.66
C ARG A 89 6.33 8.16 -7.50
N HIS A 90 5.18 8.73 -7.17
CA HIS A 90 5.07 10.16 -6.92
C HIS A 90 5.92 10.58 -5.72
N PHE A 91 5.84 9.86 -4.60
CA PHE A 91 6.65 10.14 -3.42
C PHE A 91 8.16 10.04 -3.68
N LEU A 92 8.59 9.01 -4.42
CA LEU A 92 10.00 8.83 -4.76
C LEU A 92 10.55 10.01 -5.54
N TRP A 93 9.88 10.42 -6.62
CA TRP A 93 10.41 11.42 -7.54
C TRP A 93 10.05 12.86 -7.14
N CYS A 94 8.79 13.10 -6.82
CA CYS A 94 8.22 14.44 -6.57
C CYS A 94 8.22 14.82 -5.10
N GLY A 95 8.22 13.83 -4.20
CA GLY A 95 8.03 14.09 -2.78
C GLY A 95 6.60 14.55 -2.46
N SER A 96 6.46 15.54 -1.59
CA SER A 96 5.20 16.13 -1.10
C SER A 96 4.89 17.45 -1.80
N LYS A 97 5.62 17.81 -2.87
CA LYS A 97 5.28 18.96 -3.70
C LYS A 97 4.05 18.61 -4.55
N GLU A 98 2.99 19.39 -4.42
CA GLU A 98 1.84 19.28 -5.32
C GLU A 98 2.27 19.70 -6.73
N GLY A 99 2.20 18.79 -7.70
CA GLY A 99 2.55 19.05 -9.09
C GLY A 99 3.04 17.81 -9.84
N ARG A 100 3.13 17.91 -11.17
CA ARG A 100 3.76 16.90 -12.03
C ARG A 100 5.27 17.06 -11.96
N GLY A 101 5.95 16.32 -11.08
CA GLY A 101 7.41 16.23 -11.10
C GLY A 101 7.91 15.23 -12.15
N LEU A 102 9.15 15.41 -12.60
CA LEU A 102 9.76 14.58 -13.62
C LEU A 102 10.09 13.19 -13.04
N HIS A 103 9.62 12.14 -13.71
CA HIS A 103 9.99 10.76 -13.40
C HIS A 103 11.26 10.40 -14.16
N TRP A 104 12.38 10.25 -13.45
CA TRP A 104 13.70 10.03 -14.07
C TRP A 104 13.88 8.63 -14.62
N VAL A 105 13.24 7.63 -14.01
CA VAL A 105 13.38 6.21 -14.38
C VAL A 105 12.00 5.57 -14.40
N SER A 106 11.76 4.68 -15.36
CA SER A 106 10.51 3.92 -15.42
C SER A 106 10.34 3.05 -14.18
N TRP A 107 9.09 2.89 -13.74
CA TRP A 107 8.79 2.11 -12.53
C TRP A 107 9.11 0.63 -12.68
N GLU A 108 9.04 0.12 -13.90
CA GLU A 108 9.44 -1.25 -14.22
C GLU A 108 10.93 -1.51 -13.99
N ILE A 109 11.79 -0.51 -14.21
CA ILE A 109 13.22 -0.61 -13.90
C ILE A 109 13.44 -0.45 -12.39
N VAL A 110 12.72 0.49 -11.76
CA VAL A 110 12.80 0.74 -10.31
C VAL A 110 12.46 -0.51 -9.48
N THR A 111 11.47 -1.29 -9.93
CA THR A 111 11.01 -2.50 -9.24
C THR A 111 11.92 -3.71 -9.43
N LYS A 112 12.90 -3.65 -10.33
CA LYS A 112 13.87 -4.74 -10.51
C LYS A 112 14.82 -4.86 -9.31
N PRO A 113 15.40 -6.05 -9.06
CA PRO A 113 16.44 -6.23 -8.06
C PRO A 113 17.66 -5.33 -8.31
N LYS A 114 18.37 -4.94 -7.23
CA LYS A 114 19.61 -4.15 -7.34
C LYS A 114 20.68 -4.82 -8.19
N LYS A 115 20.75 -6.16 -8.17
CA LYS A 115 21.71 -6.96 -8.95
C LYS A 115 21.58 -6.74 -10.47
N VAL A 116 20.40 -6.35 -10.94
CA VAL A 116 20.11 -6.11 -12.37
C VAL A 116 19.88 -4.63 -12.68
N GLY A 117 20.37 -3.73 -11.81
CA GLY A 117 20.31 -2.27 -12.03
C GLY A 117 19.00 -1.59 -11.56
N GLY A 118 18.11 -2.31 -10.89
CA GLY A 118 16.91 -1.71 -10.29
C GLY A 118 17.14 -1.14 -8.89
N LEU A 119 16.10 -0.56 -8.28
CA LEU A 119 16.19 -0.03 -6.92
C LEU A 119 15.82 -1.06 -5.85
N GLY A 120 15.35 -2.25 -6.24
CA GLY A 120 14.98 -3.34 -5.34
C GLY A 120 13.74 -3.03 -4.51
N ILE A 121 12.75 -2.36 -5.10
CA ILE A 121 11.37 -2.28 -4.58
C ILE A 121 10.62 -3.47 -5.17
N SER A 122 9.99 -4.33 -4.37
CA SER A 122 9.24 -5.46 -4.92
C SER A 122 7.94 -4.97 -5.57
N LYS A 123 7.53 -5.59 -6.68
CA LYS A 123 6.21 -5.33 -7.26
C LYS A 123 5.13 -5.78 -6.29
N ILE A 124 4.10 -4.95 -6.14
CA ILE A 124 3.04 -5.22 -5.16
C ILE A 124 2.23 -6.46 -5.57
N GLU A 125 2.03 -6.67 -6.87
CA GLU A 125 1.34 -7.84 -7.41
C GLU A 125 2.04 -9.16 -7.04
N ASP A 126 3.37 -9.20 -7.20
CA ASP A 126 4.19 -10.36 -6.84
C ASP A 126 4.10 -10.64 -5.34
N VAL A 127 4.17 -9.58 -4.52
CA VAL A 127 4.07 -9.68 -3.05
C VAL A 127 2.67 -10.16 -2.64
N ASN A 128 1.60 -9.63 -3.22
CA ASN A 128 0.23 -10.05 -2.91
C ASN A 128 0.01 -11.53 -3.28
N SER A 129 0.46 -11.94 -4.46
CA SER A 129 0.36 -13.33 -4.91
C SER A 129 1.14 -14.29 -4.01
N ALA A 130 2.38 -13.93 -3.65
CA ALA A 130 3.21 -14.72 -2.76
C ALA A 130 2.64 -14.82 -1.33
N LEU A 131 2.03 -13.75 -0.81
CA LEU A 131 1.43 -13.75 0.53
C LEU A 131 0.14 -14.58 0.61
N LEU A 132 -0.63 -14.65 -0.47
CA LEU A 132 -1.85 -15.45 -0.55
C LEU A 132 -1.56 -16.94 -0.76
N ALA A 133 -0.39 -17.30 -1.27
CA ALA A 133 0.05 -18.68 -1.45
C ALA A 133 0.60 -19.34 -0.15
N LYS A 134 0.41 -18.69 1.01
CA LYS A 134 0.81 -19.20 2.33
C LYS A 134 -0.03 -20.38 2.82
#